data_AF-A0A0F9A2V4-F1
#
_entry.id   AF-A0A0F9A2V4-F1
#
_cell.length_a   1.000
_cell.length_b   1.000
_cell.length_c   1.000
_cell.angle_alpha   90.00
_cell.angle_beta   90.00
_cell.angle_gamma   90.00
#
_symmetry.space_group_name_H-M   'P 1'
#
loop_
_entity.id
_entity.type
_entity.pdbx_description
1 polymer ?
#
loop_
_entity_poly.entity_id
_entity_poly.type
_entity_poly.pdbx_seq_one_letter_code
_entity_poly.pdbx_strand_id
1 'polypeptide(L)'
;EFIGHCSNLQVWYEHDYDSRLLHRNLAFPLLKQLTEIGDHLAKRAFREEIAKRLNSGYPSVVNYLIEEKYIDYLGRDELLFNLLIHEEAEVIRELEQLSNIKFEKSIQFEILYDFEEYKRNSIVIKNKHVIRLDMYKVNLRQFPEIITQLSYLKELFLRKLRLKSISENIGELNSLERVDFSYNIIEKLPDSIRNLQNLKKLYLENNRLYFLPQALGDLKNLQELNIIDNKISTIPETFIGLLSLEELWMRGNYFEKFPVVLENLKNLKYLSLSVENVPKVPPKMENNKNLSIRFYS
;
A
#
# COMPACT_ATOMS: atom_id res chain seq x y z
N GLU A 1 -49.01 -1.27 -25.76
CA GLU A 1 -47.72 -1.23 -25.04
C GLU A 1 -47.19 -2.61 -24.65
N PHE A 2 -47.98 -3.48 -24.00
CA PHE A 2 -47.52 -4.82 -23.56
C PHE A 2 -46.90 -5.71 -24.66
N ILE A 3 -47.52 -5.79 -25.85
CA ILE A 3 -47.00 -6.57 -26.99
C ILE A 3 -45.68 -5.98 -27.54
N GLY A 4 -45.53 -4.65 -27.51
CA GLY A 4 -44.29 -3.98 -27.92
C GLY A 4 -43.13 -4.26 -26.97
N HIS A 5 -43.41 -4.35 -25.66
CA HIS A 5 -42.43 -4.76 -24.66
C HIS A 5 -42.01 -6.22 -24.82
N CYS A 6 -42.94 -7.14 -25.11
CA CYS A 6 -42.61 -8.54 -25.41
C CYS A 6 -41.75 -8.69 -26.67
N SER A 7 -42.06 -7.92 -27.73
CA SER A 7 -41.27 -7.91 -28.97
C SER A 7 -39.83 -7.46 -28.73
N ASN A 8 -39.63 -6.40 -27.93
CA ASN A 8 -38.30 -5.91 -27.62
C ASN A 8 -37.50 -6.89 -26.73
N LEU A 9 -38.15 -7.58 -25.80
CA LEU A 9 -37.52 -8.62 -24.98
C LEU A 9 -37.14 -9.86 -25.80
N GLN A 10 -37.99 -10.25 -26.75
CA GLN A 10 -37.71 -11.36 -27.67
C GLN A 10 -36.51 -11.03 -28.57
N VAL A 11 -36.50 -9.85 -29.18
CA VAL A 11 -35.38 -9.38 -30.01
C VAL A 11 -34.09 -9.29 -29.17
N TRP A 12 -34.20 -8.81 -27.93
CA TRP A 12 -33.07 -8.76 -27.01
C TRP A 12 -32.51 -10.15 -26.68
N TYR A 13 -33.38 -11.14 -26.43
CA TYR A 13 -32.98 -12.54 -26.24
C TYR A 13 -32.32 -13.15 -27.49
N GLU A 14 -32.93 -12.94 -28.67
CA GLU A 14 -32.43 -13.47 -29.96
C GLU A 14 -31.07 -12.89 -30.37
N HIS A 15 -30.67 -11.77 -29.78
CA HIS A 15 -29.37 -11.11 -30.01
C HIS A 15 -28.46 -11.20 -28.77
N ASP A 16 -28.48 -12.36 -28.09
CA ASP A 16 -27.60 -12.69 -26.97
C ASP A 16 -27.60 -11.63 -25.85
N TYR A 17 -28.76 -11.02 -25.59
CA TYR A 17 -28.95 -9.97 -24.60
C TYR A 17 -28.12 -8.70 -24.82
N ASP A 18 -27.87 -8.31 -26.07
CA ASP A 18 -27.17 -7.07 -26.40
C ASP A 18 -27.76 -5.85 -25.66
N SER A 19 -26.97 -5.27 -24.75
CA SER A 19 -27.39 -4.17 -23.87
C SER A 19 -27.73 -2.87 -24.60
N ARG A 20 -27.48 -2.80 -25.92
CA ARG A 20 -27.88 -1.68 -26.80
C ARG A 20 -29.34 -1.77 -27.26
N LEU A 21 -29.94 -2.96 -27.24
CA LEU A 21 -31.29 -3.21 -27.74
C LEU A 21 -32.37 -2.97 -26.68
N LEU A 22 -31.98 -2.81 -25.42
CA LEU A 22 -32.87 -2.56 -24.31
C LEU A 22 -32.34 -1.40 -23.47
N HIS A 23 -33.24 -0.55 -22.96
CA HIS A 23 -32.84 0.62 -22.18
C HIS A 23 -31.97 0.21 -20.96
N ARG A 24 -30.86 0.91 -20.73
CA ARG A 24 -29.83 0.54 -19.73
C ARG A 24 -30.35 0.32 -18.30
N ASN A 25 -31.41 1.06 -17.91
CA ASN A 25 -32.04 0.95 -16.59
C ASN A 25 -32.88 -0.33 -16.44
N LEU A 26 -33.26 -0.97 -17.56
CA LEU A 26 -34.01 -2.22 -17.59
C LEU A 26 -33.09 -3.41 -17.87
N ALA A 27 -32.15 -3.26 -18.80
CA ALA A 27 -31.28 -4.34 -19.25
C ALA A 27 -30.41 -4.92 -18.12
N PHE A 28 -29.78 -4.07 -17.31
CA PHE A 28 -28.83 -4.55 -16.30
C PHE A 28 -29.49 -5.27 -15.11
N PRO A 29 -30.57 -4.76 -14.50
CA PRO A 29 -31.32 -5.50 -13.48
C PRO A 29 -31.96 -6.79 -14.02
N LEU A 30 -32.47 -6.77 -15.26
CA LEU A 30 -33.09 -7.95 -15.86
C LEU A 30 -32.06 -9.04 -16.16
N LEU A 31 -30.87 -8.68 -16.65
CA LEU A 31 -29.74 -9.61 -16.79
C LEU A 31 -29.36 -10.28 -15.47
N LYS A 32 -29.38 -9.52 -14.36
CA LYS A 32 -29.14 -10.07 -13.02
C LYS A 32 -30.19 -11.14 -12.69
N GLN A 33 -31.47 -10.83 -12.85
CA GLN A 33 -32.57 -11.75 -12.55
C GLN A 33 -32.48 -13.01 -13.42
N LEU A 34 -32.24 -12.87 -14.72
CA LEU A 34 -32.06 -14.01 -15.65
C LEU A 34 -30.84 -14.87 -15.28
N THR A 35 -29.76 -14.23 -14.82
CA THR A 35 -28.58 -14.93 -14.31
C THR A 35 -28.89 -15.71 -13.04
N GLU A 36 -29.67 -15.14 -12.11
CA GLU A 36 -30.06 -15.75 -10.84
C GLU A 36 -30.97 -16.98 -11.03
N ILE A 37 -31.82 -16.98 -12.06
CA ILE A 37 -32.66 -18.15 -12.40
C ILE A 37 -31.94 -19.20 -13.26
N GLY A 38 -30.67 -18.97 -13.62
CA GLY A 38 -29.80 -19.95 -14.26
C GLY A 38 -29.69 -19.89 -15.78
N ASP A 39 -30.12 -18.81 -16.44
CA ASP A 39 -29.90 -18.65 -17.89
C ASP A 39 -28.40 -18.45 -18.19
N HIS A 40 -27.83 -19.39 -18.96
CA HIS A 40 -26.40 -19.38 -19.30
C HIS A 40 -25.99 -18.25 -20.25
N LEU A 41 -26.86 -17.87 -21.19
CA LEU A 41 -26.61 -16.75 -22.11
C LEU A 41 -26.68 -15.42 -21.33
N ALA A 42 -27.66 -15.28 -20.45
CA ALA A 42 -27.79 -14.10 -19.61
C ALA A 42 -26.61 -13.97 -18.65
N LYS A 43 -26.17 -15.07 -18.05
CA LYS A 43 -24.97 -15.10 -17.19
C LYS A 43 -23.72 -14.61 -17.92
N ARG A 44 -23.55 -15.02 -19.18
CA ARG A 44 -22.43 -14.56 -20.00
C ARG A 44 -22.55 -13.06 -20.30
N ALA A 45 -23.68 -12.62 -20.85
CA ALA A 45 -23.92 -11.22 -21.19
C ALA A 45 -23.81 -10.30 -19.96
N PHE A 46 -24.28 -10.76 -18.80
CA PHE A 46 -24.19 -10.01 -17.55
C PHE A 46 -22.75 -9.80 -17.10
N ARG A 47 -21.90 -10.85 -17.15
CA ARG A 47 -20.48 -10.75 -16.85
C ARG A 47 -19.76 -9.78 -17.80
N GLU A 48 -20.03 -9.88 -19.10
CA GLU A 48 -19.45 -9.00 -20.12
C GLU A 48 -19.84 -7.52 -19.88
N GLU A 49 -21.09 -7.26 -19.48
CA GLU A 49 -21.57 -5.91 -19.17
C GLU A 49 -20.99 -5.37 -17.85
N ILE A 50 -20.82 -6.21 -16.81
CA ILE A 50 -20.11 -5.82 -15.57
C ILE A 50 -18.65 -5.46 -15.91
N ALA A 51 -17.95 -6.31 -16.66
CA ALA A 51 -16.57 -6.08 -17.07
C ALA A 51 -16.43 -4.77 -17.85
N LYS A 52 -17.29 -4.55 -18.85
CA LYS A 52 -17.34 -3.29 -19.63
C LYS A 52 -17.52 -2.06 -18.75
N ARG A 53 -18.41 -2.12 -17.76
CA ARG A 53 -18.67 -1.01 -16.83
C ARG A 53 -17.52 -0.78 -15.86
N LEU A 54 -16.88 -1.83 -15.35
CA LEU A 54 -15.66 -1.70 -14.53
C LEU A 54 -14.52 -1.06 -15.33
N ASN A 55 -14.30 -1.53 -16.57
CA ASN A 55 -13.24 -1.04 -17.44
C ASN A 55 -13.44 0.43 -17.86
N SER A 56 -14.66 0.96 -17.78
CA SER A 56 -14.90 2.39 -17.98
C SER A 56 -14.12 3.28 -17.02
N GLY A 57 -13.76 2.76 -15.83
CA GLY A 57 -12.96 3.46 -14.84
C GLY A 57 -13.67 4.61 -14.12
N TYR A 58 -14.94 4.91 -14.44
CA TYR A 58 -15.69 5.98 -13.79
C TYR A 58 -15.95 5.62 -12.31
N PRO A 59 -15.47 6.42 -11.33
CA PRO A 59 -15.55 6.06 -9.92
C PRO A 59 -16.97 5.74 -9.43
N SER A 60 -17.97 6.52 -9.86
CA SER A 60 -19.38 6.29 -9.49
C SER A 60 -19.92 4.95 -10.00
N VAL A 61 -19.51 4.54 -11.21
CA VAL A 61 -19.91 3.26 -11.81
C VAL A 61 -19.23 2.11 -11.08
N VAL A 62 -17.92 2.22 -10.85
CA VAL A 62 -17.15 1.19 -10.15
C VAL A 62 -17.66 1.00 -8.72
N ASN A 63 -17.91 2.09 -7.98
CA ASN A 63 -18.46 2.04 -6.62
C ASN A 63 -19.83 1.37 -6.59
N TYR A 64 -20.74 1.75 -7.48
CA TYR A 64 -22.04 1.11 -7.63
C TYR A 64 -21.92 -0.40 -7.84
N LEU A 65 -20.99 -0.85 -8.70
CA LEU A 65 -20.79 -2.29 -8.95
C LEU A 65 -20.25 -3.06 -7.74
N ILE A 66 -19.49 -2.40 -6.86
CA ILE A 66 -18.96 -2.99 -5.64
C ILE A 66 -20.02 -3.04 -4.55
N GLU A 67 -20.69 -1.91 -4.29
CA GLU A 67 -21.71 -1.77 -3.24
C GLU A 67 -22.86 -2.75 -3.45
N GLU A 68 -23.30 -2.90 -4.71
CA GLU A 68 -24.36 -3.83 -5.10
C GLU A 68 -23.86 -5.26 -5.34
N LYS A 69 -22.58 -5.55 -5.05
CA LYS A 69 -21.94 -6.88 -5.16
C LYS A 69 -21.97 -7.50 -6.57
N TYR A 70 -22.14 -6.68 -7.62
CA TYR A 70 -22.12 -7.16 -9.01
C TYR A 70 -20.76 -7.73 -9.40
N ILE A 71 -19.69 -7.22 -8.80
CA ILE A 71 -18.33 -7.73 -8.96
C ILE A 71 -18.15 -9.21 -8.58
N ASP A 72 -19.04 -9.80 -7.77
CA ASP A 72 -18.93 -11.18 -7.29
C ASP A 72 -19.25 -12.20 -8.40
N TYR A 73 -19.84 -11.74 -9.51
CA TYR A 73 -20.12 -12.55 -10.70
C TYR A 73 -18.89 -12.71 -11.62
N LEU A 74 -17.81 -11.96 -11.38
CA LEU A 74 -16.57 -12.05 -12.14
C LEU A 74 -15.57 -13.00 -11.48
N GLY A 75 -14.79 -13.71 -12.30
CA GLY A 75 -13.64 -14.47 -11.82
C GLY A 75 -12.55 -13.55 -11.26
N ARG A 76 -11.63 -14.10 -10.45
CA ARG A 76 -10.54 -13.30 -9.85
C ARG A 76 -9.69 -12.58 -10.90
N ASP A 77 -9.27 -13.29 -11.94
CA ASP A 77 -8.45 -12.72 -13.00
C ASP A 77 -9.24 -11.66 -13.78
N GLU A 78 -10.45 -12.01 -14.24
CA GLU A 78 -11.35 -11.08 -14.94
C GLU A 78 -11.52 -9.77 -14.15
N LEU A 79 -11.73 -9.88 -12.84
CA LEU A 79 -11.81 -8.73 -11.96
C LEU A 79 -10.51 -7.90 -11.92
N LEU A 80 -9.35 -8.54 -11.74
CA LEU A 80 -8.05 -7.85 -11.69
C LEU A 80 -7.77 -7.10 -13.00
N PHE A 81 -7.93 -7.76 -14.15
CA PHE A 81 -7.66 -7.16 -15.46
C PHE A 81 -8.66 -6.06 -15.87
N ASN A 82 -9.86 -6.04 -15.29
CA ASN A 82 -10.80 -4.93 -15.49
C ASN A 82 -10.51 -3.75 -14.56
N LEU A 83 -9.99 -4.00 -13.35
CA LEU A 83 -9.70 -2.96 -12.36
C LEU A 83 -8.35 -2.29 -12.56
N LEU A 84 -7.37 -3.00 -13.10
CA LEU A 84 -6.00 -2.52 -13.26
C LEU A 84 -5.64 -2.39 -14.74
N ILE A 85 -4.53 -1.70 -15.02
CA ILE A 85 -3.82 -1.90 -16.27
C ILE A 85 -3.25 -3.33 -16.33
N HIS A 86 -3.02 -3.85 -17.53
CA HIS A 86 -2.66 -5.24 -17.73
C HIS A 86 -1.37 -5.61 -16.98
N GLU A 87 -0.37 -4.74 -17.02
CA GLU A 87 0.93 -4.92 -16.40
C GLU A 87 0.82 -5.05 -14.88
N GLU A 88 0.07 -4.16 -14.22
CA GLU A 88 -0.10 -4.23 -12.77
C GLU A 88 -1.03 -5.37 -12.33
N ALA A 89 -2.01 -5.76 -13.16
CA ALA A 89 -2.83 -6.94 -12.91
C ALA A 89 -1.95 -8.21 -12.87
N GLU A 90 -0.98 -8.32 -13.76
CA GLU A 90 0.01 -9.40 -13.78
C GLU A 90 0.88 -9.41 -12.52
N VAL A 91 1.39 -8.25 -12.11
CA VAL A 91 2.15 -8.11 -10.85
C VAL A 91 1.34 -8.60 -9.66
N ILE A 92 0.07 -8.18 -9.52
CA ILE A 92 -0.79 -8.62 -8.42
C ILE A 92 -1.07 -10.13 -8.50
N ARG A 93 -1.34 -10.66 -9.70
CA ARG A 93 -1.57 -12.10 -9.90
C ARG A 93 -0.36 -12.92 -9.49
N GLU A 94 0.84 -12.52 -9.89
CA GLU A 94 2.09 -13.19 -9.50
C GLU A 94 2.33 -13.09 -8.00
N LEU A 95 2.14 -11.91 -7.41
CA LEU A 95 2.26 -11.73 -5.96
C LEU A 95 1.33 -12.67 -5.22
N GLU A 96 0.06 -12.79 -5.60
CA GLU A 96 -0.90 -13.74 -5.00
C GLU A 96 -0.41 -15.19 -5.06
N GLN A 97 0.19 -15.60 -6.18
CA GLN A 97 0.76 -16.93 -6.34
C GLN A 97 1.97 -17.15 -5.43
N LEU A 98 2.94 -16.21 -5.43
CA LEU A 98 4.14 -16.28 -4.61
C LEU A 98 3.85 -16.30 -3.10
N SER A 99 2.83 -15.55 -2.70
CA SER A 99 2.43 -15.38 -1.31
C SER A 99 1.39 -16.39 -0.83
N ASN A 100 0.76 -17.12 -1.76
CA ASN A 100 -0.38 -18.00 -1.50
C ASN A 100 -1.49 -17.29 -0.71
N ILE A 101 -1.81 -16.06 -1.11
CA ILE A 101 -2.93 -15.27 -0.59
C ILE A 101 -3.75 -14.69 -1.74
N LYS A 102 -4.93 -14.16 -1.41
CA LYS A 102 -5.71 -13.32 -2.31
C LYS A 102 -5.82 -11.93 -1.68
N PHE A 103 -5.45 -10.90 -2.44
CA PHE A 103 -5.52 -9.52 -1.95
C PHE A 103 -6.96 -9.05 -1.91
N GLU A 104 -7.37 -8.54 -0.76
CA GLU A 104 -8.59 -7.77 -0.64
C GLU A 104 -8.46 -6.48 -1.46
N LYS A 105 -9.47 -6.18 -2.27
CA LYS A 105 -9.50 -4.95 -3.05
C LYS A 105 -10.19 -3.86 -2.23
N SER A 106 -9.58 -2.69 -2.23
CA SER A 106 -10.25 -1.45 -1.83
C SER A 106 -10.19 -0.49 -3.01
N ILE A 107 -11.36 0.00 -3.41
CA ILE A 107 -11.52 0.97 -4.49
C ILE A 107 -12.03 2.21 -3.76
N GLN A 108 -11.21 3.27 -3.75
CA GLN A 108 -11.11 4.24 -2.67
C GLN A 108 -12.42 4.85 -2.12
N PHE A 109 -12.49 4.96 -0.79
CA PHE A 109 -12.61 6.26 -0.13
C PHE A 109 -11.45 6.42 0.86
N GLU A 110 -10.76 7.56 0.77
CA GLU A 110 -9.81 8.03 1.77
C GLU A 110 -10.48 8.03 3.13
N ILE A 111 -10.03 7.16 4.02
CA ILE A 111 -9.82 7.34 5.46
C ILE A 111 -9.24 6.01 5.91
N LEU A 112 -7.92 5.94 6.03
CA LEU A 112 -7.34 4.94 6.92
C LEU A 112 -6.62 5.74 7.98
N TYR A 113 -7.37 5.99 9.05
CA TYR A 113 -6.88 6.51 10.31
C TYR A 113 -5.57 5.83 10.69
N ASP A 114 -4.66 6.66 11.17
CA ASP A 114 -3.22 6.43 11.19
C ASP A 114 -2.74 5.34 12.16
N PHE A 115 -3.61 4.52 12.78
CA PHE A 115 -3.17 3.62 13.86
C PHE A 115 -3.86 2.25 14.03
N GLU A 116 -4.97 1.93 13.36
CA GLU A 116 -5.76 0.72 13.71
C GLU A 116 -6.37 0.04 12.45
N GLU A 117 -5.58 -0.72 11.68
CA GLU A 117 -6.02 -1.94 10.92
C GLU A 117 -4.88 -2.56 10.07
N TYR A 118 -3.73 -2.83 10.69
CA TYR A 118 -2.51 -3.28 9.98
C TYR A 118 -2.39 -4.80 9.77
N LYS A 119 -3.49 -5.53 9.84
CA LYS A 119 -3.53 -7.01 9.84
C LYS A 119 -4.24 -7.61 8.63
N ARG A 120 -4.17 -6.97 7.47
CA ARG A 120 -4.78 -7.48 6.23
C ARG A 120 -3.78 -7.50 5.08
N ASN A 121 -4.13 -8.29 4.06
CA ASN A 121 -3.45 -8.26 2.78
C ASN A 121 -4.37 -7.58 1.77
N SER A 122 -4.04 -6.37 1.36
CA SER A 122 -4.92 -5.55 0.53
C SER A 122 -4.17 -4.74 -0.51
N ILE A 123 -4.90 -4.35 -1.54
CA ILE A 123 -4.47 -3.33 -2.51
C ILE A 123 -5.48 -2.18 -2.53
N VAL A 124 -4.98 -0.96 -2.71
CA VAL A 124 -5.82 0.20 -3.04
C VAL A 124 -5.55 0.58 -4.48
N ILE A 125 -6.63 0.68 -5.25
CA ILE A 125 -6.58 1.02 -6.68
C ILE A 125 -7.13 2.43 -6.88
N LYS A 126 -6.42 3.26 -7.66
CA LYS A 126 -6.85 4.57 -8.12
C LYS A 126 -6.50 4.72 -9.58
N ASN A 127 -7.48 5.11 -10.40
CA ASN A 127 -7.30 5.31 -11.84
C ASN A 127 -6.63 4.12 -12.55
N LYS A 128 -7.05 2.89 -12.20
CA LYS A 128 -6.48 1.63 -12.69
C LYS A 128 -5.03 1.33 -12.28
N HIS A 129 -4.50 2.07 -11.31
CA HIS A 129 -3.17 1.84 -10.75
C HIS A 129 -3.23 1.47 -9.26
N VAL A 130 -2.34 0.58 -8.83
CA VAL A 130 -2.11 0.24 -7.43
C VAL A 130 -1.33 1.38 -6.77
N ILE A 131 -2.00 2.08 -5.87
CA ILE A 131 -1.39 3.18 -5.11
C ILE A 131 -0.96 2.77 -3.69
N ARG A 132 -1.49 1.65 -3.19
CA ARG A 132 -1.12 1.06 -1.90
C ARG A 132 -1.11 -0.46 -1.99
N LEU A 133 -0.09 -1.07 -1.39
CA LEU A 133 0.04 -2.51 -1.25
C LEU A 133 0.33 -2.85 0.22
N ASP A 134 -0.56 -3.64 0.82
CA ASP A 134 -0.45 -4.18 2.16
C ASP A 134 -0.20 -5.69 2.09
N MET A 135 0.91 -6.13 2.66
CA MET A 135 1.21 -7.54 2.93
C MET A 135 1.54 -7.72 4.40
N TYR A 136 0.79 -8.60 5.07
CA TYR A 136 0.93 -8.88 6.49
C TYR A 136 0.99 -10.39 6.74
N LYS A 137 2.03 -10.82 7.46
CA LYS A 137 2.17 -12.19 7.97
C LYS A 137 2.11 -13.26 6.85
N VAL A 138 2.80 -13.00 5.74
CA VAL A 138 3.01 -13.95 4.63
C VAL A 138 4.45 -14.47 4.67
N ASN A 139 4.67 -15.74 4.32
CA ASN A 139 6.00 -16.34 4.34
C ASN A 139 6.79 -16.09 3.02
N LEU A 140 7.07 -14.82 2.68
CA LEU A 140 7.90 -14.50 1.49
C LEU A 140 9.39 -14.77 1.71
N ARG A 141 9.95 -14.40 2.89
CA ARG A 141 11.38 -14.51 3.27
C ARG A 141 12.37 -13.70 2.42
N GLN A 142 12.01 -13.33 1.19
CA GLN A 142 12.77 -12.48 0.28
C GLN A 142 11.89 -11.35 -0.22
N PHE A 143 12.52 -10.23 -0.55
CA PHE A 143 11.83 -9.09 -1.14
C PHE A 143 11.31 -9.49 -2.54
N PRO A 144 10.01 -9.33 -2.83
CA PRO A 144 9.46 -9.69 -4.13
C PRO A 144 9.74 -8.57 -5.14
N GLU A 145 10.77 -8.75 -5.98
CA GLU A 145 11.23 -7.77 -6.99
C GLU A 145 10.10 -7.29 -7.92
N ILE A 146 9.12 -8.15 -8.21
CA ILE A 146 7.95 -7.82 -9.05
C ILE A 146 7.19 -6.57 -8.58
N ILE A 147 7.25 -6.21 -7.28
CA ILE A 147 6.63 -5.00 -6.73
C ILE A 147 7.20 -3.73 -7.39
N THR A 148 8.45 -3.73 -7.86
CA THR A 148 9.08 -2.51 -8.41
C THR A 148 8.46 -2.07 -9.74
N GLN A 149 7.66 -2.93 -10.37
CA GLN A 149 6.87 -2.59 -11.55
C GLN A 149 5.64 -1.73 -11.24
N LEU A 150 5.25 -1.58 -9.95
CA LEU A 150 4.15 -0.73 -9.51
C LEU A 150 4.59 0.75 -9.39
N SER A 151 4.92 1.38 -10.51
CA SER A 151 5.51 2.74 -10.55
C SER A 151 4.67 3.87 -9.92
N TYR A 152 3.35 3.66 -9.78
CA TYR A 152 2.41 4.60 -9.14
C TYR A 152 2.22 4.35 -7.63
N LEU A 153 2.92 3.37 -7.05
CA LEU A 153 2.80 3.01 -5.66
C LEU A 153 3.25 4.14 -4.75
N LYS A 154 2.35 4.60 -3.88
CA LYS A 154 2.59 5.66 -2.89
C LYS A 154 2.82 5.09 -1.50
N GLU A 155 2.21 3.96 -1.20
CA GLU A 155 2.26 3.36 0.13
C GLU A 155 2.58 1.87 0.04
N LEU A 156 3.68 1.46 0.67
CA LEU A 156 4.13 0.07 0.68
C LEU A 156 4.28 -0.44 2.10
N PHE A 157 3.46 -1.42 2.46
CA PHE A 157 3.44 -2.00 3.79
C PHE A 157 3.76 -3.50 3.72
N LEU A 158 5.01 -3.87 4.00
CA LEU A 158 5.49 -5.25 4.01
C LEU A 158 5.87 -5.68 5.42
N ARG A 159 4.89 -6.11 6.22
CA ARG A 159 5.08 -6.39 7.66
C ARG A 159 5.03 -7.88 7.99
N LYS A 160 5.85 -8.32 8.93
CA LYS A 160 5.88 -9.73 9.39
C LYS A 160 6.08 -10.74 8.25
N LEU A 161 6.86 -10.36 7.24
CA LEU A 161 7.14 -11.19 6.06
C LEU A 161 8.43 -12.00 6.18
N ARG A 162 9.19 -11.79 7.27
CA ARG A 162 10.52 -12.38 7.54
C ARG A 162 11.55 -11.97 6.48
N LEU A 163 11.43 -10.77 5.92
CA LEU A 163 12.43 -10.23 4.99
C LEU A 163 13.77 -10.06 5.71
N LYS A 164 14.86 -10.56 5.12
CA LYS A 164 16.23 -10.37 5.61
C LYS A 164 16.92 -9.12 5.05
N SER A 165 16.49 -8.70 3.87
CA SER A 165 17.03 -7.54 3.16
C SER A 165 15.95 -6.96 2.25
N ILE A 166 16.14 -5.70 1.88
CA ILE A 166 15.39 -5.03 0.82
C ILE A 166 16.31 -4.91 -0.40
N SER A 167 15.75 -5.07 -1.60
CA SER A 167 16.46 -4.97 -2.87
C SER A 167 16.92 -3.56 -3.18
N GLU A 168 17.99 -3.41 -3.97
CA GLU A 168 18.39 -2.11 -4.53
C GLU A 168 17.34 -1.55 -5.51
N ASN A 169 16.47 -2.40 -6.08
CA ASN A 169 15.42 -1.96 -6.98
C ASN A 169 14.30 -1.19 -6.25
N ILE A 170 14.29 -1.15 -4.91
CA ILE A 170 13.34 -0.31 -4.17
C ILE A 170 13.44 1.16 -4.61
N GLY A 171 14.64 1.62 -5.01
CA GLY A 171 14.85 2.98 -5.49
C GLY A 171 14.20 3.30 -6.84
N GLU A 172 13.59 2.33 -7.52
CA GLU A 172 12.79 2.55 -8.74
C GLU A 172 11.40 3.11 -8.42
N LEU A 173 10.90 2.87 -7.19
CA LEU A 173 9.56 3.28 -6.74
C LEU A 173 9.54 4.74 -6.25
N ASN A 174 9.88 5.65 -7.15
CA ASN A 174 10.05 7.08 -6.85
C ASN A 174 8.77 7.79 -6.34
N SER A 175 7.59 7.18 -6.55
CA SER A 175 6.30 7.70 -6.09
C SER A 175 6.00 7.43 -4.61
N LEU A 176 6.83 6.63 -3.92
CA LEU A 176 6.59 6.25 -2.53
C LEU A 176 6.63 7.45 -1.60
N GLU A 177 5.57 7.59 -0.79
CA GLU A 177 5.40 8.59 0.26
C GLU A 177 5.46 7.95 1.65
N ARG A 178 5.04 6.68 1.79
CA ARG A 178 5.04 5.95 3.06
C ARG A 178 5.46 4.49 2.87
N VAL A 179 6.40 4.05 3.71
CA VAL A 179 6.91 2.68 3.70
C VAL A 179 6.92 2.12 5.12
N ASP A 180 6.41 0.90 5.29
CA ASP A 180 6.47 0.14 6.54
C ASP A 180 7.06 -1.24 6.29
N PHE A 181 8.25 -1.47 6.82
CA PHE A 181 8.92 -2.78 6.84
C PHE A 181 9.04 -3.34 8.26
N SER A 182 8.19 -2.90 9.18
CA SER A 182 8.25 -3.30 10.58
C SER A 182 8.01 -4.79 10.79
N TYR A 183 8.57 -5.32 11.87
CA TYR A 183 8.44 -6.71 12.29
C TYR A 183 8.99 -7.72 11.27
N ASN A 184 10.06 -7.38 10.56
CA ASN A 184 10.80 -8.31 9.72
C ASN A 184 12.09 -8.76 10.43
N ILE A 185 13.07 -9.24 9.66
CA ILE A 185 14.41 -9.59 10.17
C ILE A 185 15.47 -8.88 9.33
N ILE A 186 15.18 -7.64 8.90
CA ILE A 186 16.03 -6.88 8.00
C ILE A 186 17.31 -6.49 8.74
N GLU A 187 18.45 -6.80 8.14
CA GLU A 187 19.77 -6.53 8.74
C GLU A 187 20.40 -5.25 8.19
N LYS A 188 20.08 -4.89 6.94
CA LYS A 188 20.57 -3.66 6.27
C LYS A 188 19.53 -3.10 5.31
N LEU A 189 19.57 -1.79 5.13
CA LEU A 189 18.87 -1.09 4.05
C LEU A 189 19.79 -0.91 2.82
N PRO A 190 19.22 -0.90 1.61
CA PRO A 190 19.96 -0.64 0.38
C PRO A 190 20.34 0.84 0.23
N ASP A 191 21.39 1.13 -0.53
CA ASP A 191 21.86 2.51 -0.75
C ASP A 191 20.96 3.30 -1.70
N SER A 192 20.22 2.60 -2.57
CA SER A 192 19.16 3.14 -3.42
C SER A 192 17.98 3.74 -2.67
N ILE A 193 17.88 3.55 -1.34
CA ILE A 193 16.86 4.23 -0.53
C ILE A 193 16.89 5.75 -0.73
N ARG A 194 18.07 6.32 -1.04
CA ARG A 194 18.23 7.75 -1.38
C ARG A 194 17.37 8.19 -2.57
N ASN A 195 16.95 7.29 -3.45
CA ASN A 195 16.17 7.66 -4.63
C ASN A 195 14.70 7.95 -4.28
N LEU A 196 14.23 7.54 -3.10
CA LEU A 196 12.85 7.74 -2.65
C LEU A 196 12.59 9.19 -2.20
N GLN A 197 12.80 10.15 -3.08
CA GLN A 197 12.78 11.58 -2.76
C GLN A 197 11.39 12.09 -2.32
N ASN A 198 10.31 11.35 -2.58
CA ASN A 198 8.96 11.68 -2.10
C ASN A 198 8.63 11.06 -0.72
N LEU A 199 9.53 10.26 -0.14
CA LEU A 199 9.26 9.52 1.09
C LEU A 199 9.14 10.49 2.28
N LYS A 200 8.01 10.39 2.99
CA LYS A 200 7.68 11.18 4.17
C LYS A 200 7.70 10.33 5.44
N LYS A 201 7.32 9.06 5.35
CA LYS A 201 7.23 8.18 6.52
C LYS A 201 7.93 6.84 6.25
N LEU A 202 8.86 6.47 7.12
CA LEU A 202 9.60 5.20 7.06
C LEU A 202 9.56 4.48 8.40
N TYR A 203 8.93 3.31 8.42
CA TYR A 203 8.84 2.46 9.60
C TYR A 203 9.65 1.18 9.44
N LEU A 204 10.56 0.95 10.39
CA LEU A 204 11.53 -0.14 10.42
C LEU A 204 11.54 -0.82 11.80
N GLU A 205 10.50 -0.61 12.59
CA GLU A 205 10.39 -1.10 13.96
C GLU A 205 10.56 -2.64 14.01
N ASN A 206 11.17 -3.15 15.07
CA ASN A 206 11.27 -4.59 15.32
C ASN A 206 11.95 -5.33 14.15
N ASN A 207 13.15 -4.89 13.79
CA ASN A 207 14.02 -5.52 12.79
C ASN A 207 15.37 -5.92 13.41
N ARG A 208 16.41 -6.15 12.59
CA ARG A 208 17.76 -6.51 13.04
C ARG A 208 18.82 -5.55 12.50
N LEU A 209 18.42 -4.31 12.19
CA LEU A 209 19.33 -3.31 11.64
C LEU A 209 20.45 -3.03 12.62
N TYR A 210 21.69 -3.16 12.20
CA TYR A 210 22.87 -2.85 13.03
C TYR A 210 23.54 -1.52 12.64
N PHE A 211 23.23 -0.99 11.45
CA PHE A 211 23.54 0.37 11.03
C PHE A 211 22.44 0.92 10.13
N LEU A 212 22.45 2.25 9.93
CA LEU A 212 21.66 2.94 8.89
C LEU A 212 22.61 3.37 7.77
N PRO A 213 22.26 3.20 6.48
CA PRO A 213 23.13 3.62 5.39
C PRO A 213 23.25 5.14 5.36
N GLN A 214 24.41 5.65 4.92
CA GLN A 214 24.61 7.10 4.75
C GLN A 214 23.58 7.72 3.80
N ALA A 215 23.18 6.94 2.78
CA ALA A 215 22.15 7.26 1.80
C ALA A 215 20.80 7.70 2.41
N LEU A 216 20.47 7.24 3.63
CA LEU A 216 19.22 7.60 4.28
C LEU A 216 19.16 9.11 4.58
N GLY A 217 20.31 9.76 4.80
CA GLY A 217 20.42 11.20 5.01
C GLY A 217 20.05 12.07 3.80
N ASP A 218 19.93 11.47 2.61
CA ASP A 218 19.56 12.17 1.38
C ASP A 218 18.02 12.38 1.25
N LEU A 219 17.23 11.82 2.17
CA LEU A 219 15.77 11.90 2.18
C LEU A 219 15.26 13.20 2.80
N LYS A 220 15.39 14.29 2.06
CA LYS A 220 15.06 15.65 2.54
C LYS A 220 13.60 15.85 2.93
N ASN A 221 12.68 15.05 2.39
CA ASN A 221 11.24 15.11 2.65
C ASN A 221 10.78 14.15 3.77
N LEU A 222 11.69 13.36 4.37
CA LEU A 222 11.35 12.43 5.44
C LEU A 222 10.95 13.21 6.68
N GLN A 223 9.74 12.94 7.19
CA GLN A 223 9.11 13.57 8.35
C GLN A 223 9.09 12.63 9.55
N GLU A 224 8.84 11.34 9.31
CA GLU A 224 8.70 10.32 10.33
C GLU A 224 9.65 9.16 10.08
N LEU A 225 10.50 8.85 11.06
CA LEU A 225 11.41 7.71 11.03
C LEU A 225 11.29 6.89 12.31
N ASN A 226 10.77 5.66 12.18
CA ASN A 226 10.70 4.70 13.27
C ASN A 226 11.74 3.60 13.06
N ILE A 227 12.73 3.54 13.96
CA ILE A 227 13.78 2.51 14.02
C ILE A 227 13.76 1.79 15.38
N ILE A 228 12.61 1.77 16.06
CA ILE A 228 12.43 1.13 17.37
C ILE A 228 12.86 -0.35 17.31
N ASP A 229 13.40 -0.87 18.42
CA ASP A 229 13.68 -2.30 18.61
C ASP A 229 14.52 -2.89 17.45
N ASN A 230 15.71 -2.32 17.29
CA ASN A 230 16.72 -2.74 16.32
C ASN A 230 18.05 -3.00 17.04
N LYS A 231 19.16 -3.03 16.32
CA LYS A 231 20.51 -3.22 16.86
C LYS A 231 21.46 -2.08 16.53
N ILE A 232 20.92 -0.88 16.30
CA ILE A 232 21.69 0.27 15.84
C ILE A 232 22.52 0.83 17.00
N SER A 233 23.79 1.11 16.76
CA SER A 233 24.69 1.70 17.76
C SER A 233 25.13 3.13 17.43
N THR A 234 24.97 3.56 16.18
CA THR A 234 25.34 4.91 15.70
C THR A 234 24.32 5.46 14.71
N ILE A 235 24.20 6.78 14.66
CA ILE A 235 23.47 7.50 13.61
C ILE A 235 24.50 8.14 12.67
N PRO A 236 24.39 7.98 11.34
CA PRO A 236 25.32 8.59 10.39
C PRO A 236 25.31 10.12 10.45
N GLU A 237 26.46 10.75 10.24
CA GLU A 237 26.56 12.23 10.15
C GLU A 237 25.69 12.82 9.02
N THR A 238 25.41 12.03 7.97
CA THR A 238 24.52 12.44 6.87
C THR A 238 23.08 12.69 7.30
N PHE A 239 22.66 12.29 8.50
CA PHE A 239 21.33 12.61 9.03
C PHE A 239 21.08 14.11 9.14
N ILE A 240 22.12 14.95 9.16
CA ILE A 240 21.97 16.42 9.04
C ILE A 240 21.19 16.84 7.77
N GLY A 241 21.16 15.98 6.74
CA GLY A 241 20.39 16.16 5.51
C GLY A 241 18.89 15.85 5.61
N LEU A 242 18.42 15.28 6.71
CA LEU A 242 16.99 15.02 6.97
C LEU A 242 16.27 16.30 7.39
N LEU A 243 16.19 17.26 6.45
CA LEU A 243 15.75 18.63 6.72
C LEU A 243 14.31 18.72 7.21
N SER A 244 13.45 17.75 6.86
CA SER A 244 12.03 17.75 7.23
C SER A 244 11.70 16.83 8.42
N LEU A 245 12.68 16.20 9.06
CA LEU A 245 12.39 15.18 10.08
C LEU A 245 11.77 15.82 11.33
N GLU A 246 10.57 15.36 11.66
CA GLU A 246 9.77 15.83 12.78
C GLU A 246 9.72 14.80 13.91
N GLU A 247 9.64 13.51 13.58
CA GLU A 247 9.50 12.44 14.57
C GLU A 247 10.55 11.35 14.35
N LEU A 248 11.36 11.12 15.38
CA LEU A 248 12.36 10.05 15.41
C LEU A 248 12.08 9.12 16.59
N TRP A 249 11.66 7.90 16.27
CA TRP A 249 11.52 6.85 17.28
C TRP A 249 12.69 5.90 17.23
N MET A 250 13.52 5.87 18.29
CA MET A 250 14.77 5.10 18.29
C MET A 250 15.07 4.35 19.59
N ARG A 251 14.11 4.24 20.51
CA ARG A 251 14.21 3.32 21.67
C ARG A 251 14.45 1.87 21.21
N GLY A 252 15.00 1.05 22.09
CA GLY A 252 15.26 -0.37 21.81
C GLY A 252 16.46 -0.57 20.89
N ASN A 253 17.48 0.26 21.00
CA ASN A 253 18.74 0.19 20.24
C ASN A 253 19.94 0.22 21.20
N TYR A 254 21.17 0.10 20.68
CA TYR A 254 22.41 -0.06 21.45
C TYR A 254 23.34 1.15 21.34
N PHE A 255 22.80 2.37 21.51
CA PHE A 255 23.61 3.59 21.48
C PHE A 255 24.49 3.70 22.73
N GLU A 256 25.81 3.66 22.57
CA GLU A 256 26.75 3.91 23.67
C GLU A 256 26.85 5.41 24.02
N LYS A 257 26.65 6.28 23.02
CA LYS A 257 26.76 7.74 23.12
C LYS A 257 25.61 8.42 22.40
N PHE A 258 25.28 9.62 22.86
CA PHE A 258 24.18 10.37 22.29
C PHE A 258 24.60 10.79 20.88
N PRO A 259 23.81 10.51 19.84
CA PRO A 259 24.15 10.91 18.48
C PRO A 259 24.03 12.42 18.32
N VAL A 260 25.15 13.13 18.48
CA VAL A 260 25.24 14.61 18.44
C VAL A 260 24.73 15.21 17.12
N VAL A 261 24.72 14.43 16.03
CA VAL A 261 24.11 14.84 14.76
C VAL A 261 22.63 15.24 14.92
N LEU A 262 21.90 14.64 15.86
CA LEU A 262 20.50 14.98 16.13
C LEU A 262 20.31 16.42 16.62
N GLU A 263 21.34 17.04 17.19
CA GLU A 263 21.31 18.46 17.59
C GLU A 263 21.13 19.42 16.41
N ASN A 264 21.37 18.95 15.18
CA ASN A 264 21.25 19.75 13.96
C ASN A 264 19.88 19.60 13.28
N LEU A 265 19.02 18.69 13.76
CA LEU A 265 17.68 18.47 13.22
C LEU A 265 16.71 19.54 13.74
N LYS A 266 16.62 20.65 13.01
CA LYS A 266 15.88 21.86 13.43
C LYS A 266 14.37 21.65 13.52
N ASN A 267 13.82 20.71 12.76
CA ASN A 267 12.39 20.44 12.70
C ASN A 267 11.96 19.28 13.61
N LEU A 268 12.87 18.68 14.37
CA LEU A 268 12.57 17.55 15.24
C LEU A 268 11.66 18.00 16.40
N LYS A 269 10.47 17.43 16.46
CA LYS A 269 9.42 17.67 17.46
C LYS A 269 9.30 16.53 18.45
N TYR A 270 9.65 15.31 18.06
CA TYR A 270 9.55 14.13 18.91
C TYR A 270 10.79 13.25 18.81
N LEU A 271 11.32 12.83 19.97
CA LEU A 271 12.44 11.90 20.07
C LEU A 271 12.15 10.84 21.15
N SER A 272 12.17 9.56 20.77
CA SER A 272 12.05 8.44 21.71
C SER A 272 13.40 7.78 21.97
N LEU A 273 13.75 7.63 23.26
CA LEU A 273 15.00 7.04 23.74
C LEU A 273 14.70 5.91 24.76
N SER A 274 15.63 4.96 24.92
CA SER A 274 15.55 3.90 25.95
C SER A 274 16.20 4.33 27.24
N VAL A 275 15.53 4.13 28.39
CA VAL A 275 16.03 4.45 29.75
C VAL A 275 17.35 3.73 30.05
N GLU A 276 17.47 2.46 29.68
CA GLU A 276 18.58 1.59 30.08
C GLU A 276 19.90 1.88 29.33
N ASN A 277 19.82 2.56 28.18
CA ASN A 277 20.97 2.86 27.32
C ASN A 277 21.17 4.36 27.10
N VAL A 278 20.57 5.25 27.93
CA VAL A 278 20.67 6.70 27.66
C VAL A 278 22.07 7.23 27.90
N PRO A 279 22.74 7.74 26.86
CA PRO A 279 23.85 8.66 27.03
C PRO A 279 23.28 10.05 27.31
N LYS A 280 23.88 10.80 28.24
CA LYS A 280 23.43 12.13 28.66
C LYS A 280 22.99 12.98 27.45
N VAL A 281 21.72 13.37 27.42
CA VAL A 281 21.18 14.20 26.34
C VAL A 281 21.86 15.57 26.38
N PRO A 282 22.29 16.14 25.24
CA PRO A 282 22.91 17.45 25.22
C PRO A 282 21.96 18.55 25.73
N PRO A 283 22.43 19.51 26.55
CA PRO A 283 21.60 20.59 27.09
C PRO A 283 20.86 21.39 26.02
N LYS A 284 21.42 21.50 24.80
CA LYS A 284 20.77 22.17 23.67
C LYS A 284 19.43 21.52 23.30
N MET A 285 19.35 20.19 23.37
CA MET A 285 18.13 19.44 23.05
C MET A 285 17.18 19.38 24.25
N GLU A 286 17.71 19.19 25.46
CA GLU A 286 16.88 19.20 26.69
C GLU A 286 16.12 20.54 26.88
N ASN A 287 16.75 21.66 26.51
CA ASN A 287 16.16 22.99 26.63
C ASN A 287 15.29 23.40 25.43
N ASN A 288 15.15 22.56 24.40
CA ASN A 288 14.36 22.89 23.22
C ASN A 288 12.86 22.70 23.52
N LYS A 289 12.13 23.82 23.68
CA LYS A 289 10.68 23.84 24.00
C LYS A 289 9.79 23.22 22.92
N ASN A 290 10.28 23.09 21.68
CA ASN A 290 9.53 22.50 20.57
C ASN A 290 9.81 20.99 20.41
N LEU A 291 10.70 20.43 21.23
CA LEU A 291 11.10 19.02 21.18
C LEU A 291 10.58 18.27 22.42
N SER A 292 9.73 17.27 22.19
CA SER A 292 9.32 16.30 23.20
C SER A 292 10.26 15.10 23.19
N ILE A 293 11.14 15.01 24.19
CA ILE A 293 11.98 13.83 24.42
C ILE A 293 11.27 12.89 25.39
N ARG A 294 11.03 11.65 24.97
CA ARG A 294 10.40 10.61 25.80
C ARG A 294 11.34 9.45 26.03
N PHE A 295 11.44 9.05 27.29
CA PHE A 295 12.20 7.88 27.72
C PHE A 295 11.24 6.72 27.95
N TYR A 296 11.60 5.56 27.43
CA TYR A 296 10.86 4.32 27.59
C TYR A 296 11.76 3.27 28.23
N SER A 297 11.22 2.56 29.22
CA SER A 297 11.81 1.32 29.75
C SER A 297 11.81 0.25 28.68
#